data_AF-A0A9E4CU28-F1
#
_entry.id   AF-A0A9E4CU28-F1
#
_cell.length_a   1.000
_cell.length_b   1.000
_cell.length_c   1.000
_cell.angle_alpha   90.00
_cell.angle_beta   90.00
_cell.angle_gamma   90.00
#
_symmetry.space_group_name_H-M   'P 1'
#
loop_
_entity.id
_entity.type
_entity.pdbx_description
1 polymer ?
#
loop_
_entity_poly.entity_id
_entity_poly.type
_entity_poly.pdbx_seq_one_letter_code
_entity_poly.pdbx_strand_id
1 'polypeptide(L)'
;AMALGAGESMWPVMGGLKWSRGYHAIAATALTPRDIVLGHGVWMTVRTGLASSSVAAALALFPDTRSWGLIPSVLIAVWVGLAFAMPVMAFSIKAELDGAFAAIQRFVVIPLFLFGGAFYPLSQLPAAIAWLARVAPLWHGVVMARQCTTGTVQWGAAALHLGYIGLWVAAGTTLAAVRMRKRLST
;
A
#
# COMPACT_ATOMS: atom_id res chain seq x y z
N ALA A 1 7.05 -3.00 -0.44
CA ALA A 1 5.67 -2.81 -0.93
C ALA A 1 5.12 -1.40 -0.74
N MET A 2 5.04 -0.85 0.49
CA MET A 2 4.46 0.49 0.76
C MET A 2 4.98 1.60 -0.16
N ALA A 3 6.30 1.84 -0.17
CA ALA A 3 6.88 2.96 -0.93
C ALA A 3 6.61 2.83 -2.43
N LEU A 4 6.68 1.61 -2.96
CA LEU A 4 6.34 1.31 -4.35
C LEU A 4 4.86 1.59 -4.64
N GLY A 5 3.96 1.04 -3.82
CA GLY A 5 2.51 1.23 -4.00
C GLY A 5 2.09 2.70 -3.88
N ALA A 6 2.67 3.44 -2.94
CA ALA A 6 2.42 4.87 -2.80
C ALA A 6 2.96 5.65 -4.01
N GLY A 7 4.24 5.48 -4.36
CA GLY A 7 4.88 6.24 -5.43
C GLY A 7 4.22 6.06 -6.80
N GLU A 8 3.86 4.82 -7.14
CA GLU A 8 3.19 4.49 -8.41
C GLU A 8 1.74 4.97 -8.48
N SER A 9 1.15 5.29 -7.33
CA SER A 9 -0.19 5.88 -7.23
C SER A 9 -0.19 7.42 -7.15
N MET A 10 0.98 8.08 -7.14
CA MET A 10 1.12 9.55 -7.11
C MET A 10 1.15 10.13 -8.53
N TRP A 11 2.34 10.53 -8.99
CA TRP A 11 2.57 11.18 -10.29
C TRP A 11 2.02 10.39 -11.48
N PRO A 12 2.18 9.04 -11.58
CA PRO A 12 1.65 8.31 -12.73
C PRO A 12 0.13 8.43 -12.86
N VAL A 13 -0.59 8.40 -11.73
CA VAL A 13 -2.05 8.51 -11.72
C VAL A 13 -2.49 9.92 -12.16
N MET A 14 -1.89 10.96 -11.58
CA MET A 14 -2.20 12.34 -11.94
C MET A 14 -1.82 12.65 -13.39
N GLY A 15 -0.63 12.24 -13.82
CA GLY A 15 -0.15 12.42 -15.19
C GLY A 15 -1.02 11.69 -16.21
N GLY A 16 -1.47 10.48 -15.88
CA GLY A 16 -2.41 9.69 -16.68
C GLY A 16 -3.77 10.36 -16.87
N LEU A 17 -4.23 11.17 -15.91
CA LEU A 17 -5.48 11.92 -16.02
C LEU A 17 -5.27 13.25 -16.73
N LYS A 18 -4.22 14.00 -16.37
CA LYS A 18 -4.05 15.41 -16.76
C LYS A 18 -3.21 15.61 -18.00
N TRP A 19 -2.06 14.94 -18.09
CA TRP A 19 -1.04 15.23 -19.11
C TRP A 19 -1.15 14.30 -20.32
N SER A 20 -1.06 12.99 -20.09
CA SER A 20 -1.13 12.00 -21.18
C SER A 20 -2.56 11.60 -21.52
N ARG A 21 -3.53 11.91 -20.64
CA ARG A 21 -4.95 11.53 -20.75
C ARG A 21 -5.17 10.03 -20.99
N GLY A 22 -4.24 9.18 -20.57
CA GLY A 22 -4.35 7.72 -20.70
C GLY A 22 -5.61 7.14 -20.05
N TYR A 23 -6.03 7.66 -18.88
CA TYR A 23 -7.28 7.19 -18.26
C TYR A 23 -8.53 7.62 -19.02
N HIS A 24 -8.51 8.76 -19.71
CA HIS A 24 -9.62 9.18 -20.57
C HIS A 24 -9.71 8.28 -21.81
N ALA A 25 -8.56 7.88 -22.39
CA ALA A 25 -8.54 6.93 -23.50
C ALA A 25 -9.11 5.55 -23.09
N ILE A 26 -8.76 5.06 -21.90
CA ILE A 26 -9.35 3.82 -21.35
C ILE A 26 -10.85 3.98 -21.14
N ALA A 27 -11.30 5.11 -20.60
CA ALA A 27 -12.71 5.40 -20.36
C ALA A 27 -13.56 5.56 -21.62
N ALA A 28 -12.94 5.74 -22.80
CA ALA A 28 -13.63 5.76 -24.08
C ALA A 28 -14.00 4.35 -24.59
N THR A 29 -13.49 3.30 -23.94
CA THR A 29 -13.89 1.91 -24.18
C THR A 29 -15.11 1.51 -23.35
N ALA A 30 -15.55 0.26 -23.42
CA ALA A 30 -16.67 -0.25 -22.63
C ALA A 30 -16.37 -0.39 -21.11
N LEU A 31 -15.20 0.04 -20.64
CA LEU A 31 -14.78 -0.09 -19.24
C LEU A 31 -15.38 1.00 -18.37
N THR A 32 -15.86 0.60 -17.18
CA THR A 32 -16.38 1.56 -16.20
C THR A 32 -15.24 2.20 -15.39
N PRO A 33 -15.46 3.37 -14.76
CA PRO A 33 -14.49 3.95 -13.83
C PRO A 33 -14.07 3.02 -12.70
N ARG A 34 -14.96 2.09 -12.29
CA ARG A 34 -14.63 1.08 -11.28
C ARG A 34 -13.62 0.07 -11.82
N ASP A 35 -13.77 -0.37 -13.07
CA ASP A 35 -12.87 -1.32 -13.71
C ASP A 35 -11.46 -0.72 -13.86
N ILE A 36 -11.37 0.57 -14.18
CA ILE A 36 -10.10 1.31 -14.22
C ILE A 36 -9.39 1.26 -12.87
N VAL A 37 -10.11 1.56 -11.78
CA VAL A 37 -9.56 1.55 -10.42
C VAL A 37 -9.16 0.14 -9.98
N LEU A 38 -9.98 -0.87 -10.26
CA LEU A 38 -9.64 -2.26 -9.96
C LEU A 38 -8.45 -2.74 -10.78
N GLY A 39 -8.36 -2.37 -12.06
CA GLY A 39 -7.21 -2.66 -12.91
C GLY A 39 -5.91 -2.06 -12.37
N HIS A 40 -5.95 -0.83 -11.86
CA HIS A 40 -4.81 -0.23 -11.15
C HIS A 40 -4.45 -1.03 -9.90
N GLY A 41 -5.45 -1.43 -9.09
CA GLY A 41 -5.23 -2.28 -7.93
C GLY A 41 -4.59 -3.63 -8.29
N VAL A 42 -5.04 -4.29 -9.35
CA VAL A 42 -4.45 -5.53 -9.87
C VAL A 42 -3.00 -5.29 -10.31
N TRP A 43 -2.73 -4.20 -11.02
CA TRP A 43 -1.36 -3.85 -11.42
C TRP A 43 -0.45 -3.61 -10.20
N MET A 44 -0.94 -2.92 -9.18
CA MET A 44 -0.22 -2.72 -7.92
C MET A 44 0.01 -4.04 -7.17
N THR A 45 -0.95 -4.96 -7.23
CA THR A 45 -0.83 -6.31 -6.65
C THR A 45 0.33 -7.05 -7.31
N VAL A 46 0.41 -7.05 -8.64
CA VAL A 46 1.50 -7.68 -9.40
C VAL A 46 2.85 -7.04 -9.06
N ARG A 47 2.95 -5.70 -9.12
CA ARG A 47 4.24 -5.02 -8.88
C ARG A 47 4.75 -5.17 -7.46
N THR A 48 3.87 -5.00 -6.47
CA THR A 48 4.26 -5.18 -5.07
C THR A 48 4.50 -6.65 -4.73
N GLY A 49 3.80 -7.57 -5.39
CA GLY A 49 4.03 -9.01 -5.32
C GLY A 49 5.40 -9.38 -5.84
N LEU A 50 5.74 -9.00 -7.07
CA LEU A 50 7.06 -9.23 -7.65
C LEU A 50 8.17 -8.68 -6.76
N ALA A 51 8.08 -7.40 -6.37
CA ALA A 51 9.10 -6.78 -5.52
C ALA A 51 9.27 -7.48 -4.16
N SER A 52 8.16 -7.88 -3.52
CA SER A 52 8.21 -8.52 -2.20
C SER A 52 8.64 -10.00 -2.30
N SER A 53 8.23 -10.70 -3.35
CA SER A 53 8.67 -12.06 -3.67
C SER A 53 10.16 -12.12 -3.98
N SER A 54 10.73 -11.13 -4.69
CA SER A 54 12.17 -11.06 -4.93
C SER A 54 12.95 -10.97 -3.61
N VAL A 55 12.47 -10.16 -2.66
CA VAL A 55 13.08 -10.07 -1.32
C VAL A 55 12.92 -11.39 -0.56
N ALA A 56 11.74 -12.00 -0.57
CA ALA A 56 11.51 -13.29 0.08
C ALA A 56 12.38 -14.41 -0.52
N ALA A 57 12.54 -14.44 -1.84
CA ALA A 57 13.41 -15.38 -2.53
C ALA A 57 14.87 -15.21 -2.11
N ALA A 58 15.35 -13.96 -2.01
CA ALA A 58 16.69 -13.67 -1.50
C ALA A 58 16.86 -14.15 -0.04
N LEU A 59 15.89 -13.88 0.84
CA LEU A 59 15.91 -14.34 2.24
C LEU A 59 15.84 -15.87 2.37
N ALA A 60 15.19 -16.57 1.45
CA ALA A 60 15.13 -18.03 1.47
C ALA A 60 16.49 -18.71 1.19
N LEU A 61 17.44 -17.99 0.57
CA LEU A 61 18.78 -18.53 0.27
C LEU A 61 19.64 -18.68 1.53
N PHE A 62 19.40 -17.89 2.57
CA PHE A 62 20.19 -17.90 3.79
C PHE A 62 19.54 -18.75 4.88
N PRO A 63 20.27 -19.68 5.53
CA PRO A 63 19.71 -20.55 6.57
C PRO A 63 19.01 -19.80 7.71
N ASP A 64 19.60 -18.70 8.18
CA ASP A 64 19.09 -17.96 9.35
C ASP A 64 17.74 -17.25 9.10
N THR A 65 17.44 -16.93 7.84
CA THR A 65 16.20 -16.24 7.44
C THR A 65 15.21 -17.14 6.72
N ARG A 66 15.60 -18.38 6.41
CA ARG A 66 14.76 -19.35 5.72
C ARG A 66 13.60 -19.77 6.61
N SER A 67 12.39 -19.39 6.23
CA SER A 67 11.16 -19.72 6.96
C SER A 67 9.99 -19.91 6.00
N TRP A 68 9.13 -20.88 6.28
CA TRP A 68 7.85 -21.04 5.58
C TRP A 68 6.94 -19.82 5.76
N GLY A 69 7.16 -19.03 6.81
CA GLY A 69 6.49 -17.76 7.04
C GLY A 69 6.77 -16.67 6.02
N LEU A 70 7.78 -16.84 5.15
CA LEU A 70 8.06 -15.90 4.06
C LEU A 70 6.91 -15.84 3.05
N ILE A 71 6.24 -16.97 2.77
CA ILE A 71 5.14 -17.05 1.80
C ILE A 71 3.95 -16.16 2.22
N PRO A 72 3.35 -16.32 3.42
CA PRO A 72 2.27 -15.44 3.86
C PRO A 72 2.76 -13.99 4.05
N SER A 73 4.04 -13.77 4.40
CA SER A 73 4.61 -12.42 4.52
C SER A 73 4.60 -11.66 3.20
N VAL A 74 4.80 -12.33 2.06
CA VAL A 74 4.65 -11.71 0.73
C VAL A 74 3.22 -11.26 0.51
N LEU A 75 2.22 -12.10 0.83
CA LEU A 75 0.81 -11.74 0.68
C LEU A 75 0.42 -10.55 1.56
N ILE A 76 0.91 -10.53 2.80
CA ILE A 76 0.73 -9.40 3.72
C ILE A 76 1.39 -8.14 3.15
N ALA A 77 2.60 -8.24 2.60
CA ALA A 77 3.29 -7.12 1.99
C ALA A 77 2.52 -6.55 0.79
N VAL A 78 1.93 -7.40 -0.05
CA VAL A 78 1.04 -6.99 -1.15
C VAL A 78 -0.18 -6.22 -0.64
N TRP A 79 -0.84 -6.73 0.40
CA TRP A 79 -1.98 -6.05 1.03
C TRP A 79 -1.60 -4.69 1.61
N VAL A 80 -0.43 -4.59 2.26
CA VAL A 80 0.11 -3.29 2.70
C VAL A 80 0.37 -2.38 1.49
N GLY A 81 0.95 -2.91 0.40
CA GLY A 81 1.15 -2.17 -0.84
C GLY A 81 -0.15 -1.55 -1.36
N LEU A 82 -1.23 -2.33 -1.40
CA LEU A 82 -2.57 -1.87 -1.78
C LEU A 82 -3.15 -0.86 -0.79
N ALA A 83 -2.95 -1.07 0.52
CA ALA A 83 -3.44 -0.18 1.57
C ALA A 83 -2.87 1.23 1.47
N PHE A 84 -1.71 1.40 0.84
CA PHE A 84 -1.17 2.72 0.49
C PHE A 84 -1.52 3.13 -0.94
N ALA A 85 -1.47 2.20 -1.90
CA ALA A 85 -1.72 2.51 -3.31
C ALA A 85 -3.12 3.06 -3.56
N MET A 86 -4.16 2.47 -2.95
CA MET A 86 -5.55 2.82 -3.26
C MET A 86 -5.97 4.18 -2.66
N PRO A 87 -5.66 4.51 -1.38
CA PRO A 87 -5.92 5.86 -0.86
C PRO A 87 -5.09 6.94 -1.56
N VAL A 88 -3.83 6.65 -1.90
CA VAL A 88 -2.98 7.60 -2.64
C VAL A 88 -3.54 7.82 -4.04
N MET A 89 -3.97 6.77 -4.75
CA MET A 89 -4.66 6.92 -6.04
C MET A 89 -5.91 7.80 -5.88
N ALA A 90 -6.72 7.56 -4.84
CA ALA A 90 -7.90 8.36 -4.56
C ALA A 90 -7.56 9.85 -4.36
N PHE A 91 -6.44 10.15 -3.71
CA PHE A 91 -5.93 11.51 -3.57
C PHE A 91 -5.47 12.08 -4.92
N SER A 92 -4.63 11.35 -5.65
CA SER A 92 -4.04 11.76 -6.93
C SER A 92 -5.08 12.04 -8.03
N ILE A 93 -6.22 11.35 -8.03
CA ILE A 93 -7.32 11.61 -8.97
C ILE A 93 -7.84 13.06 -8.88
N LYS A 94 -7.74 13.69 -7.70
CA LYS A 94 -8.17 15.07 -7.48
C LYS A 94 -7.02 16.07 -7.52
N ALA A 95 -5.78 15.61 -7.60
CA ALA A 95 -4.63 16.50 -7.54
C ALA A 95 -4.52 17.32 -8.83
N GLU A 96 -4.39 18.64 -8.69
CA GLU A 96 -4.14 19.55 -9.82
C GLU A 96 -2.67 19.98 -9.91
N LEU A 97 -1.95 19.92 -8.80
CA LEU A 97 -0.54 20.26 -8.64
C LEU A 97 0.16 19.09 -7.94
N ASP A 98 1.44 18.89 -8.26
CA ASP A 98 2.24 17.76 -7.77
C ASP A 98 2.97 18.04 -6.45
N GLY A 99 3.00 19.28 -5.97
CA GLY A 99 3.69 19.67 -4.74
C GLY A 99 3.24 18.86 -3.50
N ALA A 100 1.98 18.42 -3.47
CA ALA A 100 1.47 17.56 -2.39
C ALA A 100 2.12 16.17 -2.37
N PHE A 101 2.56 15.63 -3.50
CA PHE A 101 3.19 14.31 -3.57
C PHE A 101 4.58 14.31 -2.92
N ALA A 102 5.36 15.36 -3.14
CA ALA A 102 6.64 15.53 -2.43
C ALA A 102 6.42 15.63 -0.90
N ALA A 103 5.35 16.29 -0.46
CA ALA A 103 4.98 16.35 0.95
C ALA A 103 4.57 14.97 1.51
N ILE A 104 3.76 14.20 0.78
CA ILE A 104 3.40 12.83 1.17
C ILE A 104 4.66 11.96 1.29
N GLN A 105 5.59 12.06 0.34
CA GLN A 105 6.83 11.29 0.39
C GLN A 105 7.65 11.63 1.64
N ARG A 106 7.83 12.94 1.93
CA ARG A 106 8.69 13.44 3.00
C ARG A 106 8.08 13.29 4.40
N PHE A 107 6.79 13.53 4.54
CA PHE A 107 6.13 13.60 5.85
C PHE A 107 5.30 12.37 6.18
N VAL A 108 5.02 11.48 5.21
CA VAL A 108 4.25 10.26 5.44
C VAL A 108 5.08 9.02 5.13
N VAL A 109 5.55 8.86 3.89
CA VAL A 109 6.20 7.61 3.45
C VAL A 109 7.54 7.39 4.16
N ILE A 110 8.43 8.39 4.17
CA ILE A 110 9.75 8.28 4.80
C ILE A 110 9.65 8.07 6.32
N PRO A 111 8.88 8.86 7.10
CA PRO A 111 8.76 8.64 8.53
C PRO A 111 8.13 7.28 8.87
N LEU A 112 7.11 6.84 8.12
CA LEU A 112 6.53 5.51 8.33
C LEU A 112 7.51 4.39 7.98
N PHE A 113 8.33 4.56 6.94
CA PHE A 113 9.36 3.58 6.61
C PHE A 113 10.33 3.38 7.78
N LEU A 114 10.77 4.46 8.42
CA LEU A 114 11.69 4.42 9.56
C LEU A 114 11.01 3.92 10.85
N PHE A 115 9.86 4.50 11.19
CA PHE A 115 9.20 4.35 12.50
C PHE A 115 8.02 3.38 12.51
N GLY A 116 7.72 2.72 11.39
CA GLY A 116 6.61 1.78 11.23
C GLY A 116 6.78 0.43 11.94
N GLY A 117 7.81 0.27 12.77
CA GLY A 117 8.06 -0.94 13.56
C GLY A 117 9.01 -1.95 12.94
N ALA A 118 9.48 -1.71 11.71
CA ALA A 118 10.41 -2.60 11.00
C ALA A 118 11.86 -2.41 11.49
N PHE A 119 12.34 -1.17 11.56
CA PHE A 119 13.70 -0.84 12.00
C PHE A 119 13.79 -0.56 13.50
N TYR A 120 12.81 0.17 14.05
CA TYR A 120 12.77 0.53 15.47
C TYR A 120 11.55 -0.08 16.16
N PRO A 121 11.72 -0.79 17.29
CA PRO A 121 10.59 -1.26 18.09
C PRO A 121 9.74 -0.10 18.58
N LEU A 122 8.42 -0.20 18.47
CA LEU A 122 7.50 0.86 18.92
C LEU A 122 7.60 1.15 20.42
N SER A 123 8.02 0.17 21.24
CA SER A 123 8.22 0.35 22.68
C SER A 123 9.36 1.32 23.03
N GLN A 124 10.26 1.60 22.09
CA GLN A 124 11.37 2.53 22.26
C GLN A 124 11.05 3.94 21.74
N LEU A 125 9.91 4.12 21.07
CA LEU A 125 9.50 5.41 20.53
C LEU A 125 8.74 6.22 21.58
N PRO A 126 8.83 7.58 21.54
CA PRO A 126 7.95 8.44 22.32
C PRO A 126 6.47 8.06 22.10
N ALA A 127 5.67 8.11 23.17
CA ALA A 127 4.30 7.60 23.18
C ALA A 127 3.43 8.14 22.03
N ALA A 128 3.56 9.43 21.70
CA ALA A 128 2.83 10.05 20.59
C ALA A 128 3.19 9.44 19.23
N ILE A 129 4.48 9.21 18.96
CA ILE A 129 4.97 8.63 17.70
C ILE A 129 4.55 7.16 17.62
N ALA A 130 4.68 6.42 18.72
CA ALA A 130 4.24 5.03 18.77
C ALA A 130 2.74 4.88 18.48
N TRP A 131 1.91 5.80 18.99
CA TRP A 131 0.48 5.80 18.71
C TRP A 131 0.18 6.11 17.24
N LEU A 132 0.83 7.14 16.67
CA LEU A 132 0.69 7.47 15.24
C LEU A 132 1.13 6.32 14.32
N ALA A 133 2.22 5.63 14.65
CA ALA A 133 2.68 4.47 13.88
C ALA A 133 1.66 3.33 13.86
N ARG A 134 0.92 3.12 14.96
CA ARG A 134 -0.16 2.10 15.06
C ARG A 134 -1.37 2.43 14.19
N VAL A 135 -1.62 3.69 13.88
CA VAL A 135 -2.70 4.08 12.95
C VAL A 135 -2.35 3.72 11.51
N ALA A 136 -1.07 3.63 11.17
CA ALA A 136 -0.67 3.29 9.82
C ALA A 136 -0.85 1.78 9.54
N PRO A 137 -1.42 1.39 8.37
CA PRO A 137 -1.56 -0.03 8.02
C PRO A 137 -0.21 -0.74 7.90
N LEU A 138 0.89 0.01 7.73
CA LEU A 138 2.25 -0.52 7.71
C LEU A 138 2.59 -1.29 9.00
N TRP A 139 2.28 -0.74 10.18
CA TRP A 139 2.63 -1.37 11.44
C TRP A 139 1.96 -2.74 11.59
N HIS A 140 0.67 -2.82 11.24
CA HIS A 140 -0.07 -4.07 11.25
C HIS A 140 0.55 -5.12 10.31
N GLY A 141 1.01 -4.70 9.13
CA GLY A 141 1.69 -5.60 8.19
C GLY A 141 3.04 -6.09 8.70
N VAL A 142 3.82 -5.22 9.34
CA VAL A 142 5.12 -5.57 9.93
C VAL A 142 4.96 -6.58 11.07
N VAL A 143 3.99 -6.36 11.96
CA VAL A 143 3.70 -7.30 13.05
C VAL A 143 3.30 -8.67 12.51
N MET A 144 2.41 -8.69 11.51
CA MET A 144 1.97 -9.95 10.90
C MET A 144 3.10 -10.69 10.18
N ALA A 145 3.89 -9.99 9.36
CA ALA A 145 5.02 -10.60 8.66
C ALA A 145 6.04 -11.18 9.66
N ARG A 146 6.34 -10.46 10.74
CA ARG A 146 7.22 -10.94 11.82
C ARG A 146 6.65 -12.20 12.47
N GLN A 147 5.39 -12.17 12.89
CA GLN A 147 4.76 -13.32 13.53
C GLN A 147 4.74 -14.56 12.62
N CYS A 148 4.52 -14.38 11.32
CA CYS A 148 4.59 -15.46 10.34
C CYS A 148 5.99 -16.06 10.25
N THR A 149 7.03 -15.22 10.14
CA THR A 149 8.41 -15.72 9.97
C THR A 149 8.99 -16.35 11.24
N THR A 150 8.56 -15.90 12.42
CA THR A 150 9.00 -16.43 13.72
C THR A 150 8.13 -17.56 14.27
N GLY A 151 7.03 -17.91 13.59
CA GLY A 151 6.11 -18.96 14.06
C GLY A 151 5.32 -18.59 15.31
N THR A 152 5.16 -17.30 15.60
CA THR A 152 4.49 -16.79 16.82
C THR A 152 3.15 -16.11 16.50
N VAL A 153 2.42 -16.64 15.52
CA VAL A 153 1.13 -16.06 15.08
C VAL A 153 0.09 -16.16 16.19
N GLN A 154 -0.45 -15.01 16.58
CA GLN A 154 -1.56 -14.92 17.52
C GLN A 154 -2.86 -14.71 16.73
N TRP A 155 -3.57 -15.80 16.40
CA TRP A 155 -4.70 -15.77 15.47
C TRP A 155 -5.80 -14.76 15.81
N GLY A 156 -6.09 -14.54 17.11
CA GLY A 156 -7.06 -13.52 17.54
C GLY A 156 -6.63 -12.10 17.17
N ALA A 157 -5.36 -11.75 17.40
CA ALA A 157 -4.81 -10.46 17.01
C ALA A 157 -4.60 -10.35 15.49
N ALA A 158 -4.26 -11.46 14.83
CA ALA A 158 -4.02 -11.52 13.40
C ALA A 158 -5.24 -11.07 12.59
N ALA A 159 -6.44 -11.49 13.00
CA ALA A 159 -7.68 -11.05 12.37
C ALA A 159 -7.86 -9.53 12.45
N LEU A 160 -7.50 -8.89 13.57
CA LEU A 160 -7.57 -7.43 13.72
C LEU A 160 -6.55 -6.72 12.83
N HIS A 161 -5.31 -7.23 12.74
CA HIS A 161 -4.29 -6.65 11.87
C HIS A 161 -4.68 -6.74 10.39
N LEU A 162 -5.09 -7.92 9.94
CA LEU A 162 -5.50 -8.13 8.55
C LEU A 162 -6.79 -7.38 8.22
N GLY A 163 -7.77 -7.38 9.13
CA GLY A 163 -9.01 -6.62 8.99
C GLY A 163 -8.75 -5.12 8.87
N TYR A 164 -7.82 -4.58 9.66
CA TYR A 164 -7.43 -3.17 9.60
C TYR A 164 -6.77 -2.82 8.26
N ILE A 165 -5.84 -3.65 7.77
CA ILE A 165 -5.24 -3.44 6.43
C ILE A 165 -6.32 -3.54 5.35
N GLY A 166 -7.21 -4.53 5.45
CA GLY A 166 -8.34 -4.71 4.53
C GLY A 166 -9.28 -3.50 4.50
N LEU A 167 -9.53 -2.87 5.65
CA LEU A 167 -10.32 -1.64 5.75
C LEU A 167 -9.68 -0.51 4.93
N TRP A 168 -8.36 -0.31 5.03
CA TRP A 168 -7.64 0.69 4.24
C TRP A 168 -7.73 0.42 2.74
N VAL A 169 -7.57 -0.85 2.32
CA VAL A 169 -7.72 -1.25 0.92
C VAL A 169 -9.15 -0.98 0.42
N ALA A 170 -10.17 -1.41 1.17
CA ALA A 170 -11.57 -1.26 0.79
C ALA A 170 -12.00 0.22 0.75
N ALA A 171 -11.66 1.00 1.78
CA ALA A 171 -11.97 2.43 1.85
C ALA A 171 -11.25 3.20 0.74
N GLY A 172 -9.95 2.96 0.53
CA GLY A 172 -9.16 3.57 -0.53
C GLY A 172 -9.72 3.26 -1.92
N THR A 173 -10.04 1.99 -2.19
CA THR A 173 -10.59 1.53 -3.47
C THR A 173 -11.96 2.15 -3.75
N THR A 174 -12.84 2.16 -2.75
CA THR A 174 -14.18 2.73 -2.87
C THR A 174 -14.10 4.23 -3.14
N LEU A 175 -13.25 4.94 -2.39
CA LEU A 175 -13.03 6.38 -2.56
C LEU A 175 -12.43 6.70 -3.93
N ALA A 176 -11.44 5.92 -4.39
CA ALA A 176 -10.86 6.06 -5.72
C ALA A 176 -11.91 5.85 -6.81
N ALA A 177 -12.73 4.81 -6.73
CA ALA A 177 -13.78 4.53 -7.73
C ALA A 177 -14.84 5.65 -7.80
N VAL A 178 -15.28 6.17 -6.65
CA VAL A 178 -16.21 7.31 -6.59
C VAL A 178 -15.60 8.57 -7.20
N ARG A 179 -14.34 8.85 -6.90
CA ARG A 179 -13.63 10.03 -7.43
C ARG A 179 -13.35 9.91 -8.92
N MET A 180 -12.93 8.73 -9.38
CA MET A 180 -12.68 8.44 -10.79
C MET A 180 -13.95 8.64 -11.62
N ARG A 181 -15.08 8.12 -11.14
CA ARG A 181 -16.38 8.31 -11.81
C ARG A 181 -16.72 9.79 -11.99
N LYS A 182 -16.60 10.59 -10.92
CA LYS A 182 -16.86 12.04 -10.98
C LYS A 182 -15.90 12.77 -11.92
N ARG A 183 -14.63 12.37 -11.94
CA ARG A 183 -13.58 13.02 -12.73
C ARG A 183 -13.72 12.75 -14.23
N LEU A 184 -14.19 11.56 -14.62
CA LEU A 184 -14.34 11.17 -16.03
C LEU A 184 -15.72 11.54 -16.61
N SER A 185 -16.71 11.86 -15.77
CA SER A 185 -18.03 12.32 -16.22
C SER A 185 -18.10 13.83 -16.46
N THR A 186 -17.01 14.56 -16.20
CA THR A 186 -16.88 16.01 -16.42
C THR A 186 -15.98 16.23 -17.62
#